data_AF-A0A9P6R2V1-F1
#
_entry.id   AF-A0A9P6R2V1-F1
#
_cell.length_a   1.000
_cell.length_b   1.000
_cell.length_c   1.000
_cell.angle_alpha   90.00
_cell.angle_beta   90.00
_cell.angle_gamma   90.00
#
_symmetry.space_group_name_H-M   'P 1'
#
loop_
_entity.id
_entity.type
_entity.pdbx_description
1 polymer ?
#
loop_
_entity_poly.entity_id
_entity_poly.type
_entity_poly.pdbx_seq_one_letter_code
_entity_poly.pdbx_strand_id
1 'polypeptide(L)'
;IHTLDPAWLLEEGSGQTHINHRESLHYTQDCLQSAVLNHSRWRAFPKHLLELMHAYLPKNASEIFNPSRGDPVATLVHGDVNPGNVLGFQESTSTSDTRAVFQPTSLIDYGDAVFLGDPLIDIVSVFVTILNCRRDWENGGALSAYWAALTKSSVLPQTGARLAKRCMWHALLWPSEGLSMHLTRCMPEIGEMSSWEEVEDAVFGWWAKTR
;
A
#
# COMPACT_ATOMS: atom_id res chain seq x y z
N ILE A 1 -16.76 1.88 6.76
CA ILE A 1 -15.75 2.26 7.77
C ILE A 1 -15.85 3.77 7.95
N HIS A 2 -16.74 4.20 8.85
CA HIS A 2 -16.91 5.58 9.30
C HIS A 2 -16.57 5.59 10.78
N THR A 3 -15.30 5.68 11.12
CA THR A 3 -14.85 5.73 12.50
C THR A 3 -13.73 6.73 12.57
N LEU A 4 -14.15 7.99 12.66
CA LEU A 4 -13.59 9.07 13.47
C LEU A 4 -14.49 10.27 13.15
N ASP A 5 -15.17 10.80 14.18
CA ASP A 5 -15.97 12.02 14.05
C ASP A 5 -15.04 13.16 13.62
N PRO A 6 -15.24 13.80 12.45
CA PRO A 6 -14.43 14.93 12.02
C PRO A 6 -14.40 16.07 13.05
N ALA A 7 -15.43 16.19 13.89
CA ALA A 7 -15.50 17.21 14.94
C ALA A 7 -14.38 17.05 15.99
N TRP A 8 -13.97 15.82 16.31
CA TRP A 8 -12.88 15.56 17.25
C TRP A 8 -11.51 16.01 16.70
N LEU A 9 -11.32 15.98 15.38
CA LEU A 9 -10.10 16.47 14.73
C LEU A 9 -10.07 17.99 14.56
N LEU A 10 -11.21 18.68 14.74
CA LEU A 10 -11.36 20.12 14.53
C LEU A 10 -11.41 20.93 15.83
N GLU A 11 -11.67 20.29 16.99
CA GLU A 11 -11.71 20.99 18.28
C GLU A 11 -10.32 21.25 18.89
N GLU A 12 -9.27 20.55 18.45
CA GLU A 12 -7.89 20.87 18.81
C GLU A 12 -7.22 21.80 17.78
N GLY A 13 -7.43 23.11 17.98
CA GLY A 13 -6.40 24.10 17.66
C GLY A 13 -6.63 24.96 16.41
N SER A 14 -7.15 26.15 16.63
CA SER A 14 -6.99 27.33 15.75
C SER A 14 -5.53 27.85 15.69
N GLY A 15 -4.54 26.98 15.91
CA GLY A 15 -3.12 27.27 15.87
C GLY A 15 -2.34 26.07 15.35
N GLN A 16 -1.74 26.23 14.16
CA GLN A 16 -0.67 25.38 13.61
C GLN A 16 -1.07 23.98 13.08
N THR A 17 -1.84 23.93 11.99
CA THR A 17 -1.94 22.75 11.09
C THR A 17 -0.64 22.41 10.33
N HIS A 18 0.49 23.03 10.69
CA HIS A 18 1.81 22.75 10.12
C HIS A 18 2.51 21.51 10.71
N ILE A 19 1.94 20.85 11.72
CA ILE A 19 2.70 19.92 12.58
C ILE A 19 2.80 18.48 12.03
N ASN A 20 1.83 17.93 11.28
CA ASN A 20 1.84 16.47 11.03
C ASN A 20 2.24 16.02 9.61
N HIS A 21 2.31 16.91 8.60
CA HIS A 21 2.78 16.50 7.26
C HIS A 21 4.26 16.10 7.22
N ARG A 22 5.06 16.64 8.15
CA ARG A 22 6.44 16.21 8.32
C ARG A 22 6.53 14.75 8.75
N GLU A 23 5.54 14.21 9.46
CA GLU A 23 5.61 12.86 10.02
C GLU A 23 5.56 11.78 8.94
N SER A 24 4.60 11.83 8.01
CA SER A 24 4.51 10.82 6.94
C SER A 24 5.71 10.87 5.97
N LEU A 25 6.12 12.08 5.55
CA LEU A 25 7.29 12.22 4.67
C LEU A 25 8.59 11.81 5.35
N HIS A 26 8.77 12.14 6.63
CA HIS A 26 9.94 11.70 7.40
C HIS A 26 9.93 10.19 7.56
N TYR A 27 8.79 9.58 7.93
CA TYR A 27 8.64 8.13 8.01
C TYR A 27 9.04 7.44 6.69
N THR A 28 8.49 7.89 5.55
CA THR A 28 8.87 7.34 4.24
C THR A 28 10.35 7.56 3.93
N GLN A 29 10.93 8.70 4.34
CA GLN A 29 12.33 8.99 4.14
C GLN A 29 13.25 8.08 4.96
N ASP A 30 12.86 7.74 6.20
CA ASP A 30 13.58 6.82 7.07
C ASP A 30 13.51 5.38 6.54
N CYS A 31 12.34 4.95 6.07
CA CYS A 31 12.18 3.68 5.36
C CYS A 31 13.07 3.63 4.11
N LEU A 32 13.11 4.70 3.32
CA LEU A 32 13.95 4.79 2.12
C LEU A 32 15.45 4.69 2.43
N GLN A 33 15.92 5.34 3.49
CA GLN A 33 17.33 5.28 3.91
C GLN A 33 17.76 3.87 4.34
N SER A 34 16.84 3.09 4.93
CA SER A 34 17.11 1.75 5.44
C SER A 34 16.78 0.63 4.47
N ALA A 35 15.98 0.88 3.43
CA ALA A 35 15.45 -0.12 2.51
C ALA A 35 16.52 -1.06 1.94
N VAL A 36 17.59 -0.51 1.38
CA VAL A 36 18.63 -1.34 0.75
C VAL A 36 19.28 -2.30 1.73
N LEU A 37 19.64 -1.78 2.90
CA LEU A 37 20.27 -2.57 3.96
C LEU A 37 19.32 -3.66 4.46
N ASN A 38 18.06 -3.30 4.67
CA ASN A 38 17.02 -4.20 5.14
C ASN A 38 16.81 -5.36 4.16
N HIS A 39 16.58 -5.08 2.88
CA HIS A 39 16.37 -6.12 1.86
C HIS A 39 17.59 -7.01 1.65
N SER A 40 18.81 -6.43 1.73
CA SER A 40 20.05 -7.21 1.69
C SER A 40 20.15 -8.19 2.86
N ARG A 41 19.58 -7.83 4.02
CA ARG A 41 19.57 -8.65 5.23
C ARG A 41 18.46 -9.70 5.19
N TRP A 42 17.26 -9.33 4.76
CA TRP A 42 16.10 -10.22 4.65
C TRP A 42 16.28 -11.28 3.57
N ARG A 43 16.94 -10.91 2.46
CA ARG A 43 17.16 -11.80 1.30
C ARG A 43 15.86 -12.38 0.75
N ALA A 44 14.79 -11.59 0.80
CA ALA A 44 13.48 -11.97 0.26
C ALA A 44 13.49 -12.08 -1.27
N PHE A 45 14.35 -11.31 -1.94
CA PHE A 45 14.47 -11.23 -3.40
C PHE A 45 15.80 -11.84 -3.91
N PRO A 46 15.85 -12.28 -5.18
CA PRO A 46 17.07 -12.70 -5.85
C PRO A 46 18.21 -11.66 -5.78
N LYS A 47 19.44 -12.17 -5.70
CA LYS A 47 20.64 -11.33 -5.55
C LYS A 47 20.75 -10.26 -6.65
N HIS A 48 20.48 -10.59 -7.91
CA HIS A 48 20.59 -9.63 -9.02
C HIS A 48 19.58 -8.49 -8.89
N LEU A 49 18.35 -8.75 -8.43
CA LEU A 49 17.39 -7.67 -8.15
C LEU A 49 17.85 -6.80 -6.98
N LEU A 50 18.40 -7.39 -5.92
CA LEU A 50 18.94 -6.63 -4.79
C LEU A 50 20.07 -5.68 -5.23
N GLU A 51 20.93 -6.10 -6.16
CA GLU A 51 21.99 -5.27 -6.75
C GLU A 51 21.44 -4.08 -7.56
N LEU A 52 20.25 -4.21 -8.17
CA LEU A 52 19.59 -3.16 -8.96
C LEU A 52 18.78 -2.18 -8.11
N MET A 53 18.54 -2.47 -6.83
CA MET A 53 17.60 -1.74 -5.98
C MET A 53 17.97 -0.26 -5.80
N HIS A 54 19.26 0.08 -5.69
CA HIS A 54 19.71 1.47 -5.58
C HIS A 54 19.31 2.34 -6.78
N ALA A 55 19.31 1.76 -7.99
CA ALA A 55 18.95 2.47 -9.21
C ALA A 55 17.42 2.61 -9.36
N TYR A 56 16.67 1.67 -8.79
CA TYR A 56 15.22 1.61 -8.91
C TYR A 56 14.47 2.44 -7.86
N LEU A 57 14.99 2.50 -6.62
CA LEU A 57 14.38 3.25 -5.52
C LEU A 57 14.32 4.76 -5.83
N PRO A 58 13.33 5.47 -5.26
CA PRO A 58 13.18 6.90 -5.46
C PRO A 58 14.33 7.66 -4.81
N LYS A 59 14.65 8.87 -5.31
CA LYS A 59 15.76 9.66 -4.75
C LYS A 59 15.42 10.29 -3.40
N ASN A 60 14.14 10.48 -3.13
CA ASN A 60 13.62 11.10 -1.91
C ASN A 60 12.13 10.74 -1.72
N ALA A 61 11.62 10.89 -0.50
CA ALA A 61 10.23 10.59 -0.17
C ALA A 61 9.19 11.34 -1.04
N SER A 62 9.51 12.56 -1.49
CA SER A 62 8.58 13.38 -2.28
C SER A 62 8.38 12.91 -3.72
N GLU A 63 9.20 11.96 -4.20
CA GLU A 63 8.96 11.27 -5.47
C GLU A 63 7.86 10.21 -5.33
N ILE A 64 7.69 9.65 -4.14
CA ILE A 64 6.67 8.63 -3.82
C ILE A 64 5.34 9.31 -3.52
N PHE A 65 5.36 10.28 -2.60
CA PHE A 65 4.16 10.92 -2.07
C PHE A 65 4.43 12.40 -1.84
N ASN A 66 3.58 13.27 -2.40
CA ASN A 66 3.69 14.71 -2.23
C ASN A 66 2.30 15.37 -2.24
N PRO A 67 1.72 15.61 -1.05
CA PRO A 67 0.45 16.33 -0.92
C PRO A 67 0.42 17.67 -1.64
N SER A 68 1.54 18.41 -1.67
CA SER A 68 1.63 19.71 -2.34
C SER A 68 1.52 19.61 -3.87
N ARG A 69 1.68 18.41 -4.45
CA ARG A 69 1.45 18.12 -5.88
C ARG A 69 0.03 17.62 -6.16
N GLY A 70 -0.82 17.55 -5.14
CA GLY A 70 -2.20 17.06 -5.26
C GLY A 70 -2.32 15.53 -5.17
N ASP A 71 -1.33 14.85 -4.60
CA ASP A 71 -1.49 13.44 -4.24
C ASP A 71 -2.63 13.27 -3.21
N PRO A 72 -3.44 12.20 -3.31
CA PRO A 72 -4.49 11.94 -2.34
C PRO A 72 -3.87 11.69 -0.96
N VAL A 73 -4.48 12.27 0.07
CA VAL A 73 -4.03 12.14 1.47
C VAL A 73 -5.11 11.44 2.26
N ALA A 74 -4.76 10.35 2.93
CA ALA A 74 -5.62 9.73 3.92
C ALA A 74 -5.42 10.42 5.27
N THR A 75 -6.50 10.72 5.98
CA THR A 75 -6.42 11.26 7.35
C THR A 75 -5.61 10.35 8.26
N LEU A 76 -5.83 9.04 8.13
CA LEU A 76 -5.15 7.99 8.85
C LEU A 76 -4.88 6.84 7.88
N VAL A 77 -3.62 6.41 7.84
CA VAL A 77 -3.16 5.17 7.21
C VAL A 77 -2.89 4.19 8.33
N HIS A 78 -3.38 2.96 8.22
CA HIS A 78 -3.19 1.95 9.27
C HIS A 78 -1.75 1.43 9.35
N GLY A 79 -1.07 1.28 8.21
CA GLY A 79 0.35 0.94 8.15
C GLY A 79 0.69 -0.55 8.29
N ASP A 80 -0.28 -1.39 8.71
CA ASP A 80 -0.12 -2.85 8.83
C ASP A 80 -1.45 -3.60 8.57
N VAL A 81 -2.09 -3.33 7.43
CA VAL A 81 -3.35 -4.03 7.08
C VAL A 81 -3.04 -5.44 6.58
N ASN A 82 -3.14 -6.43 7.47
CA ASN A 82 -2.97 -7.84 7.15
C ASN A 82 -4.14 -8.69 7.70
N PRO A 83 -4.30 -9.96 7.29
CA PRO A 83 -5.40 -10.80 7.75
C PRO A 83 -5.53 -10.93 9.28
N GLY A 84 -4.42 -10.81 10.03
CA GLY A 84 -4.45 -10.85 11.50
C GLY A 84 -5.06 -9.60 12.13
N ASN A 85 -5.05 -8.47 11.41
CA ASN A 85 -5.54 -7.18 11.88
C ASN A 85 -6.97 -6.86 11.38
N VAL A 86 -7.61 -7.79 10.65
CA VAL A 86 -8.98 -7.66 10.16
C VAL A 86 -9.91 -8.58 10.95
N LEU A 87 -10.80 -7.98 11.76
CA LEU A 87 -11.88 -8.70 12.43
C LEU A 87 -13.11 -8.78 11.53
N GLY A 88 -13.88 -9.84 11.72
CA GLY A 88 -15.11 -10.07 10.97
C GLY A 88 -15.86 -11.28 11.48
N PHE A 89 -16.89 -11.67 10.75
CA PHE A 89 -17.62 -12.90 10.99
C PHE A 89 -17.77 -13.67 9.68
N GLN A 90 -17.97 -14.97 9.79
CA GLN A 90 -18.26 -15.84 8.67
C GLN A 90 -19.77 -15.98 8.56
N GLU A 91 -20.35 -15.53 7.44
CA GLU A 91 -21.79 -15.66 7.21
C GLU A 91 -22.11 -17.11 6.84
N SER A 92 -22.82 -17.80 7.72
CA SER A 92 -23.32 -19.15 7.48
C SER A 92 -24.50 -19.08 6.53
N THR A 93 -24.24 -19.30 5.25
CA THR A 93 -25.30 -19.49 4.26
C THR A 93 -25.97 -20.84 4.53
N SER A 94 -27.30 -20.83 4.70
CA SER A 94 -28.09 -22.03 5.03
C SER A 94 -28.20 -23.04 3.87
N THR A 95 -27.62 -22.72 2.70
CA THR A 95 -27.56 -23.60 1.54
C THR A 95 -26.21 -24.33 1.50
N SER A 96 -26.24 -25.67 1.54
CA SER A 96 -25.06 -26.54 1.70
C SER A 96 -23.96 -26.38 0.64
N ASP A 97 -24.23 -25.67 -0.46
CA ASP A 97 -23.32 -25.54 -1.60
C ASP A 97 -22.59 -24.20 -1.70
N THR A 98 -22.86 -23.24 -0.82
CA THR A 98 -22.18 -21.94 -0.87
C THR A 98 -21.02 -21.90 0.12
N ARG A 99 -19.83 -21.53 -0.38
CA ARG A 99 -18.68 -21.26 0.48
C ARG A 99 -19.04 -20.11 1.41
N ALA A 100 -18.85 -20.33 2.70
CA ALA A 100 -19.08 -19.29 3.68
C ALA A 100 -18.20 -18.06 3.37
N VAL A 101 -18.82 -16.89 3.40
CA VAL A 101 -18.17 -15.62 3.02
C VAL A 101 -17.75 -14.90 4.30
N PHE A 102 -16.48 -14.51 4.37
CA PHE A 102 -15.98 -13.66 5.45
C PHE A 102 -16.43 -12.22 5.24
N GLN A 103 -17.08 -11.64 6.25
CA GLN A 103 -17.54 -10.25 6.26
C GLN A 103 -16.67 -9.43 7.22
N PRO A 104 -15.79 -8.55 6.73
CA PRO A 104 -14.96 -7.71 7.59
C PRO A 104 -15.83 -6.68 8.30
N THR A 105 -15.58 -6.48 9.60
CA THR A 105 -16.34 -5.54 10.43
C THR A 105 -15.47 -4.48 11.08
N SER A 106 -14.22 -4.79 11.42
CA SER A 106 -13.34 -3.88 12.15
C SER A 106 -11.87 -4.13 11.81
N LEU A 107 -11.06 -3.09 11.95
CA LEU A 107 -9.60 -3.15 11.93
C LEU A 107 -9.07 -2.93 13.36
N ILE A 108 -7.98 -3.61 13.71
CA ILE A 108 -7.31 -3.52 15.01
C ILE A 108 -5.80 -3.31 14.82
N ASP A 109 -5.11 -2.99 15.91
CA ASP A 109 -3.65 -2.83 15.94
C ASP A 109 -3.13 -1.63 15.12
N TYR A 110 -3.50 -0.43 15.56
CA TYR A 110 -3.06 0.84 14.96
C TYR A 110 -1.67 1.29 15.45
N GLY A 111 -0.83 0.36 15.93
CA GLY A 111 0.51 0.67 16.44
C GLY A 111 1.43 1.33 15.39
N ASP A 112 1.23 0.97 14.12
CA ASP A 112 1.99 1.48 12.97
C ASP A 112 1.23 2.55 12.18
N ALA A 113 0.13 3.08 12.73
CA ALA A 113 -0.71 4.02 12.02
C ALA A 113 -0.02 5.38 11.82
N VAL A 114 -0.18 5.95 10.63
CA VAL A 114 0.42 7.23 10.22
C VAL A 114 -0.68 8.20 9.84
N PHE A 115 -0.65 9.40 10.41
CA PHE A 115 -1.58 10.48 10.04
C PHE A 115 -1.16 11.16 8.75
N LEU A 116 -2.15 11.63 7.98
CA LEU A 116 -1.93 12.42 6.76
C LEU A 116 -0.99 11.72 5.75
N GLY A 117 -1.10 10.40 5.63
CA GLY A 117 -0.23 9.55 4.83
C GLY A 117 -0.75 9.25 3.43
N ASP A 118 0.08 8.54 2.66
CA ASP A 118 -0.30 8.02 1.34
C ASP A 118 -1.24 6.82 1.49
N PRO A 119 -2.49 6.89 1.01
CA PRO A 119 -3.42 5.75 1.09
C PRO A 119 -2.92 4.51 0.35
N LEU A 120 -1.92 4.63 -0.53
CA LEU A 120 -1.32 3.47 -1.20
C LEU A 120 -0.66 2.48 -0.24
N ILE A 121 -0.23 2.91 0.95
CA ILE A 121 0.38 2.02 1.95
C ILE A 121 -0.61 0.91 2.31
N ASP A 122 -1.84 1.26 2.71
CA ASP A 122 -2.86 0.27 3.08
C ASP A 122 -3.37 -0.51 1.85
N ILE A 123 -3.49 0.14 0.70
CA ILE A 123 -3.93 -0.52 -0.55
C ILE A 123 -2.92 -1.62 -0.96
N VAL A 124 -1.62 -1.31 -0.93
CA VAL A 124 -0.55 -2.28 -1.21
C VAL A 124 -0.62 -3.43 -0.21
N SER A 125 -0.79 -3.14 1.08
CA SER A 125 -0.91 -4.17 2.10
C SER A 125 -2.11 -5.09 1.87
N VAL A 126 -3.29 -4.55 1.57
CA VAL A 126 -4.50 -5.32 1.23
C VAL A 126 -4.24 -6.20 0.00
N PHE A 127 -3.68 -5.63 -1.07
CA PHE A 127 -3.41 -6.38 -2.29
C PHE A 127 -2.45 -7.54 -2.06
N VAL A 128 -1.34 -7.30 -1.37
CA VAL A 128 -0.30 -8.31 -1.16
C VAL A 128 -0.76 -9.34 -0.13
N THR A 129 -1.23 -8.92 1.05
CA THR A 129 -1.43 -9.82 2.20
C THR A 129 -2.82 -10.44 2.27
N ILE A 130 -3.87 -9.70 1.90
CA ILE A 130 -5.26 -10.18 1.97
C ILE A 130 -5.67 -10.83 0.65
N LEU A 131 -5.36 -10.17 -0.48
CA LEU A 131 -5.69 -10.69 -1.80
C LEU A 131 -4.64 -11.66 -2.36
N ASN A 132 -3.51 -11.85 -1.67
CA ASN A 132 -2.42 -12.74 -2.08
C ASN A 132 -1.91 -12.45 -3.49
N CYS A 133 -1.79 -11.16 -3.84
CA CYS A 133 -1.39 -10.70 -5.17
C CYS A 133 -2.31 -11.21 -6.31
N ARG A 134 -3.54 -11.64 -6.00
CA ARG A 134 -4.50 -12.08 -7.04
C ARG A 134 -4.99 -10.89 -7.83
N ARG A 135 -4.91 -11.02 -9.15
CA ARG A 135 -5.21 -9.97 -10.14
C ARG A 135 -6.51 -10.24 -10.90
N ASP A 136 -7.35 -11.15 -10.40
CA ASP A 136 -8.63 -11.43 -11.04
C ASP A 136 -9.52 -10.17 -11.03
N TRP A 137 -10.45 -10.13 -12.00
CA TRP A 137 -11.29 -8.96 -12.25
C TRP A 137 -12.11 -8.53 -11.02
N GLU A 138 -12.59 -9.50 -10.24
CA GLU A 138 -13.44 -9.23 -9.08
C GLU A 138 -12.65 -8.52 -7.98
N ASN A 139 -11.48 -9.03 -7.64
CA ASN A 139 -10.64 -8.46 -6.58
C ASN A 139 -9.91 -7.19 -7.03
N GLY A 140 -9.34 -7.20 -8.24
CA GLY A 140 -8.64 -6.04 -8.80
C GLY A 140 -9.57 -4.88 -9.11
N GLY A 141 -10.80 -5.17 -9.54
CA GLY A 141 -11.82 -4.16 -9.83
C GLY A 141 -12.23 -3.36 -8.59
N ALA A 142 -12.39 -4.02 -7.44
CA ALA A 142 -12.77 -3.35 -6.19
C ALA A 142 -11.69 -2.36 -5.71
N LEU A 143 -10.42 -2.77 -5.71
CA LEU A 143 -9.30 -1.89 -5.37
C LEU A 143 -9.15 -0.72 -6.35
N SER A 144 -9.30 -1.00 -7.65
CA SER A 144 -9.24 0.03 -8.69
C SER A 144 -10.36 1.05 -8.54
N ALA A 145 -11.58 0.59 -8.24
CA ALA A 145 -12.74 1.45 -7.99
C ALA A 145 -12.55 2.29 -6.72
N TYR A 146 -11.99 1.71 -5.66
CA TYR A 146 -11.64 2.43 -4.43
C TYR A 146 -10.62 3.54 -4.69
N TRP A 147 -9.52 3.24 -5.38
CA TRP A 147 -8.54 4.26 -5.77
C TRP A 147 -9.15 5.34 -6.64
N ALA A 148 -9.92 4.96 -7.66
CA ALA A 148 -10.62 5.91 -8.52
C ALA A 148 -11.53 6.83 -7.70
N ALA A 149 -12.23 6.30 -6.69
CA ALA A 149 -13.07 7.10 -5.78
C ALA A 149 -12.24 8.09 -4.94
N LEU A 150 -11.09 7.67 -4.41
CA LEU A 150 -10.17 8.56 -3.69
C LEU A 150 -9.64 9.69 -4.58
N THR A 151 -9.39 9.40 -5.87
CA THR A 151 -8.75 10.35 -6.78
C THR A 151 -9.73 11.20 -7.59
N LYS A 152 -11.04 10.89 -7.58
CA LYS A 152 -12.09 11.65 -8.29
C LYS A 152 -12.09 13.14 -7.93
N SER A 153 -11.64 13.49 -6.74
CA SER A 153 -11.55 14.88 -6.27
C SER A 153 -10.24 15.58 -6.67
N SER A 154 -9.26 14.85 -7.20
CA SER A 154 -7.97 15.42 -7.63
C SER A 154 -8.04 15.91 -9.08
N VAL A 155 -7.80 17.20 -9.31
CA VAL A 155 -7.96 17.87 -10.61
C VAL A 155 -6.83 17.54 -11.60
N LEU A 156 -5.84 16.73 -11.22
CA LEU A 156 -4.60 16.56 -11.98
C LEU A 156 -4.52 15.21 -12.72
N PRO A 157 -3.97 15.20 -13.94
CA PRO A 157 -3.87 14.00 -14.77
C PRO A 157 -2.89 13.01 -14.13
N GLN A 158 -3.44 11.97 -13.50
CA GLN A 158 -2.66 10.84 -13.00
C GLN A 158 -2.16 9.99 -14.18
N THR A 159 -0.90 10.17 -14.52
CA THR A 159 -0.14 9.27 -15.42
C THR A 159 -0.06 7.88 -14.76
N GLY A 160 -0.77 6.89 -15.31
CA GLY A 160 -0.92 5.55 -14.73
C GLY A 160 0.39 4.78 -14.52
N ALA A 161 1.42 5.02 -15.33
CA ALA A 161 2.76 4.44 -15.14
C ALA A 161 3.44 4.92 -13.83
N ARG A 162 2.98 6.02 -13.21
CA ARG A 162 3.45 6.43 -11.88
C ARG A 162 2.79 5.65 -10.74
N LEU A 163 1.63 5.03 -10.97
CA LEU A 163 0.89 4.35 -9.91
C LEU A 163 1.49 2.99 -9.57
N ALA A 164 1.73 2.14 -10.58
CA ALA A 164 2.36 0.83 -10.39
C ALA A 164 3.72 0.98 -9.69
N LYS A 165 4.55 1.91 -10.18
CA LYS A 165 5.82 2.28 -9.55
C LYS A 165 5.70 2.72 -8.11
N ARG A 166 4.74 3.58 -7.79
CA ARG A 166 4.49 4.02 -6.40
C ARG A 166 4.06 2.85 -5.50
N CYS A 167 3.17 1.98 -5.98
CA CYS A 167 2.78 0.78 -5.24
C CYS A 167 3.98 -0.13 -4.98
N MET A 168 4.82 -0.35 -6.00
CA MET A 168 6.03 -1.16 -5.85
C MET A 168 7.03 -0.52 -4.89
N TRP A 169 7.21 0.81 -4.93
CA TRP A 169 8.02 1.51 -3.94
C TRP A 169 7.49 1.33 -2.52
N HIS A 170 6.18 1.50 -2.28
CA HIS A 170 5.60 1.23 -0.96
C HIS A 170 5.82 -0.21 -0.50
N ALA A 171 5.73 -1.19 -1.41
CA ALA A 171 6.04 -2.59 -1.07
C ALA A 171 7.51 -2.80 -0.68
N LEU A 172 8.46 -2.13 -1.35
CA LEU A 172 9.89 -2.19 -1.03
C LEU A 172 10.29 -1.34 0.18
N LEU A 173 9.49 -0.35 0.54
CA LEU A 173 9.74 0.49 1.71
C LEU A 173 9.01 0.01 2.97
N TRP A 174 8.37 -1.16 2.90
CA TRP A 174 7.70 -1.75 4.06
C TRP A 174 8.70 -1.94 5.22
N PRO A 175 8.34 -1.58 6.46
CA PRO A 175 9.28 -1.55 7.58
C PRO A 175 9.71 -2.95 8.06
N SER A 176 9.01 -4.01 7.64
CA SER A 176 9.26 -5.40 8.04
C SER A 176 9.43 -6.32 6.83
N GLU A 177 10.10 -7.46 7.04
CA GLU A 177 10.33 -8.46 5.98
C GLU A 177 9.05 -9.17 5.51
N GLY A 178 8.00 -9.15 6.34
CA GLY A 178 6.80 -9.95 6.15
C GLY A 178 6.12 -9.71 4.80
N LEU A 179 5.96 -8.45 4.42
CA LEU A 179 5.35 -8.10 3.12
C LEU A 179 6.17 -8.61 1.95
N SER A 180 7.50 -8.44 2.00
CA SER A 180 8.41 -8.83 0.92
C SER A 180 8.48 -10.36 0.77
N MET A 181 8.57 -11.07 1.89
CA MET A 181 8.55 -12.54 1.91
C MET A 181 7.21 -13.09 1.43
N HIS A 182 6.10 -12.45 1.80
CA HIS A 182 4.77 -12.85 1.34
C HIS A 182 4.62 -12.60 -0.17
N LEU A 183 5.10 -11.46 -0.67
CA LEU A 183 5.09 -11.14 -2.10
C LEU A 183 5.84 -12.19 -2.92
N THR A 184 7.08 -12.54 -2.56
CA THR A 184 7.85 -13.54 -3.32
C THR A 184 7.31 -14.96 -3.17
N ARG A 185 6.60 -15.26 -2.07
CA ARG A 185 5.84 -16.52 -1.94
C ARG A 185 4.62 -16.55 -2.87
N CYS A 186 3.90 -15.45 -3.01
CA CYS A 186 2.73 -15.35 -3.88
C CYS A 186 3.10 -15.31 -5.37
N MET A 187 4.27 -14.78 -5.70
CA MET A 187 4.76 -14.60 -7.07
C MET A 187 6.19 -15.14 -7.23
N PRO A 188 6.36 -16.48 -7.24
CA PRO A 188 7.69 -17.10 -7.34
C PRO A 188 8.43 -16.75 -8.65
N GLU A 189 7.71 -16.35 -9.71
CA GLU A 189 8.29 -15.89 -10.98
C GLU A 189 9.18 -14.65 -10.84
N ILE A 190 9.09 -13.90 -9.74
CA ILE A 190 10.02 -12.80 -9.41
C ILE A 190 11.47 -13.31 -9.40
N GLY A 191 11.69 -14.60 -9.10
CA GLY A 191 12.98 -15.27 -9.20
C GLY A 191 13.68 -15.14 -10.55
N GLU A 192 12.88 -15.14 -11.63
CA GLU A 192 13.34 -15.18 -13.01
C GLU A 192 13.37 -13.80 -13.68
N MET A 193 12.81 -12.77 -13.03
CA MET A 193 12.72 -11.42 -13.58
C MET A 193 14.07 -10.73 -13.56
N SER A 194 14.36 -9.96 -14.60
CA SER A 194 15.68 -9.35 -14.84
C SER A 194 15.84 -7.94 -14.27
N SER A 195 14.72 -7.27 -13.97
CA SER A 195 14.69 -5.88 -13.53
C SER A 195 13.54 -5.61 -12.56
N TRP A 196 13.64 -4.54 -11.78
CA TRP A 196 12.54 -4.11 -10.91
C TRP A 196 11.35 -3.56 -11.69
N GLU A 197 11.56 -3.00 -12.88
CA GLU A 197 10.49 -2.59 -13.78
C GLU A 197 9.65 -3.79 -14.26
N GLU A 198 10.28 -4.94 -14.49
CA GLU A 198 9.59 -6.18 -14.83
C GLU A 198 8.76 -6.70 -13.64
N VAL A 199 9.31 -6.64 -12.42
CA VAL A 199 8.57 -6.95 -11.18
C VAL A 199 7.40 -5.99 -10.98
N GLU A 200 7.63 -4.69 -11.17
CA GLU A 200 6.60 -3.64 -11.07
C GLU A 200 5.42 -3.92 -12.01
N ASP A 201 5.69 -4.17 -13.29
CA ASP A 201 4.64 -4.45 -14.28
C ASP A 201 3.91 -5.77 -13.97
N ALA A 202 4.64 -6.81 -13.55
CA ALA A 202 4.05 -8.08 -13.17
C ALA A 202 3.12 -7.96 -11.95
N VAL A 203 3.55 -7.26 -10.90
CA VAL A 203 2.82 -7.15 -9.63
C VAL A 203 1.68 -6.13 -9.73
N PHE A 204 1.93 -4.95 -10.29
CA PHE A 204 1.02 -3.80 -10.24
C PHE A 204 0.62 -3.22 -11.62
N GLY A 205 1.23 -3.68 -12.73
CA GLY A 205 0.97 -3.16 -14.08
C GLY A 205 -0.47 -3.34 -14.57
N TRP A 206 -1.23 -4.26 -13.96
CA TRP A 206 -2.66 -4.47 -14.24
C TRP A 206 -3.53 -3.25 -13.89
N TRP A 207 -3.09 -2.38 -12.97
CA TRP A 207 -3.82 -1.16 -12.60
C TRP A 207 -3.89 -0.15 -13.75
N ALA A 208 -2.91 -0.15 -14.65
CA ALA A 208 -2.90 0.74 -15.79
C ALA A 208 -3.91 0.32 -16.87
N LYS A 209 -4.31 -0.96 -16.90
CA LYS A 209 -5.13 -1.58 -17.96
C LYS A 209 -6.64 -1.53 -17.68
N THR A 210 -7.04 -1.10 -16.49
CA THR A 210 -8.44 -1.07 -16.01
C THR A 210 -9.17 0.25 -16.31
N ARG A 211 -8.61 1.11 -17.17
CA ARG A 211 -9.24 2.36 -17.63
C ARG A 211 -9.96 2.19 -18.96
#